data_AF-A0A8F1MA72-F1
#
_entry.id   AF-A0A8F1MA72-F1
#
_cell.length_a   1.000
_cell.length_b   1.000
_cell.length_c   1.000
_cell.angle_alpha   90.00
_cell.angle_beta   90.00
_cell.angle_gamma   90.00
#
_symmetry.space_group_name_H-M   'P 1'
#
loop_
_entity.id
_entity.type
_entity.pdbx_description
1 polymer ?
#
loop_
_entity_poly.entity_id
_entity_poly.type
_entity_poly.pdbx_seq_one_letter_code
_entity_poly.pdbx_strand_id
1 'polypeptide(L)' 'MGILVISRHGESEWNLLGKWTGWTDVNLTEKGS' A
#
# COMPACT_ATOMS: atom_id res chain seq x y z
N MET A 1 -7.98 -14.07 25.71
CA MET A 1 -7.08 -12.94 25.41
C MET A 1 -7.04 -12.80 23.89
N GLY A 2 -7.38 -11.64 23.33
CA GLY A 2 -7.39 -11.42 21.88
C GLY A 2 -6.11 -10.71 21.41
N ILE A 3 -5.68 -10.99 20.18
CA ILE A 3 -4.58 -10.28 19.52
C ILE A 3 -5.18 -9.47 18.37
N LEU A 4 -4.91 -8.16 18.37
CA LEU A 4 -5.23 -7.28 17.25
C LEU A 4 -3.99 -7.14 16.36
N VAL A 5 -4.16 -7.40 15.06
CA VAL A 5 -3.12 -7.21 14.06
C VAL A 5 -3.62 -6.19 13.03
N ILE A 6 -2.78 -5.18 12.74
CA ILE A 6 -3.03 -4.16 11.73
C ILE A 6 -1.88 -4.24 10.72
N SER A 7 -2.21 -4.26 9.42
CA SER A 7 -1.23 -4.27 8.34
C SER A 7 -1.62 -3.26 7.27
N ARG A 8 -0.60 -2.64 6.65
CA ARG A 8 -0.77 -1.76 5.48
C ARG A 8 -0.58 -2.59 4.21
N HIS A 9 -1.20 -2.18 3.11
CA HIS A 9 -0.93 -2.72 1.78
C HIS A 9 0.57 -2.57 1.40
N GLY A 10 1.02 -3.36 0.41
CA GLY A 10 2.38 -3.29 -0.13
C GLY A 10 2.70 -1.97 -0.85
N GLU A 11 3.94 -1.79 -1.28
CA GLU A 11 4.36 -0.59 -2.01
C GLU A 11 3.55 -0.41 -3.31
N SER A 12 2.85 0.72 -3.46
CA SER A 12 2.19 1.07 -4.73
C SER A 12 3.12 1.82 -5.67
N GLU A 13 2.81 1.82 -6.97
CA GLU A 13 3.54 2.61 -7.98
C GLU A 13 3.61 4.10 -7.59
N TRP A 14 2.56 4.62 -6.95
CA TRP A 14 2.53 6.02 -6.52
C TRP A 14 3.29 6.28 -5.22
N ASN A 15 3.44 5.26 -4.35
CA ASN A 15 4.34 5.38 -3.19
C ASN A 15 5.79 5.54 -3.66
N LEU A 16 6.21 4.78 -4.68
CA LEU A 16 7.53 4.89 -5.28
C LEU A 16 7.79 6.29 -5.87
N LEU A 17 6.76 6.91 -6.45
CA LEU A 17 6.83 8.23 -7.06
C LEU A 17 6.54 9.41 -6.09
N GLY A 18 6.27 9.12 -4.82
CA GLY A 18 5.89 10.14 -3.83
C GLY A 18 4.58 10.86 -4.14
N LYS A 19 3.67 10.22 -4.89
CA LYS A 19 2.38 10.78 -5.29
C LYS A 19 1.30 10.47 -4.27
N TRP A 20 0.38 11.42 -4.09
CA TRP A 20 -0.82 11.22 -3.29
C TRP A 20 -1.83 10.32 -4.01
N THR A 21 -2.10 9.12 -3.48
CA THR A 21 -3.02 8.14 -4.10
C THR A 21 -4.50 8.52 -3.97
N GLY A 22 -4.93 9.01 -2.80
CA GLY A 22 -6.32 9.34 -2.54
C GLY A 22 -7.26 8.15 -2.79
N TRP A 23 -8.26 8.36 -3.62
CA TRP A 23 -9.25 7.34 -4.02
C TRP A 23 -8.91 6.64 -5.33
N THR A 24 -7.74 6.95 -5.92
CA THR A 24 -7.30 6.33 -7.17
C THR A 24 -6.90 4.89 -6.90
N ASP A 25 -7.42 3.98 -7.70
CA ASP A 25 -7.01 2.57 -7.67
C ASP A 25 -5.65 2.44 -8.38
N VAL A 26 -4.59 2.15 -7.63
CA VAL A 26 -3.20 2.13 -8.09
C VAL A 26 -2.61 0.75 -7.82
N ASN A 27 -1.92 0.20 -8.82
CA ASN A 27 -1.28 -1.11 -8.71
C ASN A 27 -0.12 -1.11 -7.71
N LEU A 28 0.17 -2.30 -7.20
CA LEU A 28 1.38 -2.58 -6.42
C LEU A 28 2.60 -2.71 -7.35
N THR A 29 3.77 -2.36 -6.84
CA THR A 29 5.03 -2.68 -7.52
C THR A 29 5.36 -4.16 -7.36
N GLU A 30 6.34 -4.67 -8.11
CA GLU A 30 6.87 -6.03 -7.90
C GLU A 30 7.36 -6.25 -6.46
N LYS A 31 7.85 -5.20 -5.80
CA LYS A 31 8.27 -5.23 -4.39
C LYS A 31 7.09 -5.25 -3.41
N GLY A 32 5.94 -4.72 -3.82
CA GLY A 32 4.71 -4.69 -3.02
C GLY A 32 3.84 -5.94 -3.18
N SER A 33 4.07 -6.74 -4.23
CA SER A 33 3.32 -7.95 -4.57
C SER A 33 3.71 -9.16 -3.73
#